data_AF-A0A397SR31-F1
#
_entry.id   AF-A0A397SR31-F1
#
_cell.length_a   1.000
_cell.length_b   1.000
_cell.length_c   1.000
_cell.angle_alpha   90.00
_cell.angle_beta   90.00
_cell.angle_gamma   90.00
#
_symmetry.space_group_name_H-M   'P 1'
#
loop_
_entity.id
_entity.type
_entity.pdbx_description
1 polymer ?
#
loop_
_entity_poly.entity_id
_entity_poly.type
_entity_poly.pdbx_seq_one_letter_code
_entity_poly.pdbx_strand_id
1 'polypeptide(L)'
;MEIELFYMFPYRKNKEYFPDWIYYDVPANEVRRLINAIDNKQTEFDIHTPIISERLRKFLKIPKPVNEKESINELKQQMKDMQELLNKFIKNST
;
A
#
# COMPACT_ATOMS: atom_id res chain seq x y z
N MET A 1 5.93 -4.84 30.09
CA MET A 1 6.36 -3.63 29.36
C MET A 1 5.25 -3.32 28.39
N GLU A 2 4.40 -2.38 28.75
CA GLU A 2 3.22 -1.99 27.96
C GLU A 2 3.63 -0.81 27.08
N ILE A 3 3.36 -0.90 25.79
CA ILE A 3 3.63 0.18 24.82
C ILE A 3 2.28 0.74 24.39
N GLU A 4 2.03 2.00 24.69
CA GLU A 4 0.89 2.77 24.14
C GLU A 4 1.27 3.31 22.75
N LEU A 5 0.52 2.91 21.73
CA LEU A 5 0.62 3.46 20.37
C LEU A 5 -0.25 4.72 20.28
N PHE A 6 0.38 5.90 20.26
CA PHE A 6 -0.35 7.16 20.05
C PHE A 6 -0.66 7.40 18.57
N TYR A 7 -1.95 7.59 18.28
CA TYR A 7 -2.48 8.03 16.98
C TYR A 7 -2.03 9.47 16.71
N MET A 8 -1.13 9.68 15.73
CA MET A 8 -0.59 10.99 15.38
C MET A 8 -1.58 11.79 14.50
N PHE A 9 -2.10 12.92 15.00
CA PHE A 9 -2.66 13.98 14.15
C PHE A 9 -1.63 15.11 13.96
N PRO A 10 -1.39 15.59 12.73
CA PRO A 10 -0.33 16.56 12.40
C PRO A 10 -0.49 17.96 13.02
N TYR A 11 -1.62 18.23 13.69
CA TYR A 11 -1.97 19.55 14.22
C TYR A 11 -1.45 19.82 15.64
N ARG A 12 -0.90 18.80 16.34
CA ARG A 12 -0.35 18.94 17.70
C ARG A 12 1.18 18.89 17.69
N LYS A 13 1.82 19.88 17.05
CA LYS A 13 3.28 19.99 17.00
C LYS A 13 3.85 20.62 18.29
N ASN A 14 3.73 19.92 19.43
CA ASN A 14 4.58 20.25 20.57
C ASN A 14 5.82 19.36 20.53
N LYS A 15 6.97 19.92 20.12
CA LYS A 15 8.22 19.16 19.88
C LYS A 15 8.75 18.45 21.13
N GLU A 16 8.33 18.90 22.31
CA GLU A 16 8.63 18.27 23.59
C GLU A 16 8.04 16.85 23.70
N TYR A 17 6.87 16.60 23.08
CA TYR A 17 6.14 15.34 23.17
C TYR A 17 6.12 14.55 21.85
N PHE A 18 6.58 15.15 20.75
CA PHE A 18 6.54 14.55 19.41
C PHE A 18 7.89 14.76 18.72
N PRO A 19 8.85 13.85 18.93
CA PRO A 19 10.13 13.93 18.26
C PRO A 19 9.94 13.71 16.75
N ASP A 20 10.74 14.41 15.95
CA ASP A 20 10.71 14.25 14.49
C ASP A 20 11.09 12.81 14.06
N TRP A 21 11.85 12.09 14.90
CA TRP A 21 12.39 10.75 14.64
C TRP A 21 12.28 9.90 15.91
N ILE A 22 11.75 8.69 15.79
CA ILE A 22 11.73 7.69 16.86
C ILE A 22 12.61 6.52 16.40
N TYR A 23 13.60 6.17 17.21
CA TYR A 23 14.48 5.01 16.96
C TYR A 23 14.02 3.85 17.84
N TYR A 24 13.80 2.69 17.24
CA TYR A 24 13.41 1.48 17.96
C TYR A 24 14.03 0.26 17.28
N ASP A 25 14.54 -0.66 18.10
CA ASP A 25 15.09 -1.92 17.62
C ASP A 25 13.95 -2.95 17.46
N VAL A 26 13.69 -3.37 16.23
CA VAL A 26 12.66 -4.37 15.91
C VAL A 26 13.27 -5.50 15.08
N PRO A 27 12.96 -6.77 15.39
CA PRO A 27 13.27 -7.89 14.51
C PRO A 27 12.72 -7.70 13.08
N ALA A 28 13.56 -7.90 12.06
CA ALA A 28 13.17 -7.68 10.66
C ALA A 28 12.00 -8.57 10.18
N ASN A 29 11.77 -9.72 10.83
CA ASN A 29 10.61 -10.59 10.58
C ASN A 29 9.30 -9.99 11.11
N GLU A 30 9.32 -9.31 12.26
CA GLU A 30 8.16 -8.62 12.80
C GLU A 30 7.76 -7.44 11.94
N VAL A 31 8.73 -6.63 11.50
CA VAL A 31 8.47 -5.51 10.57
C VAL A 31 7.85 -6.03 9.26
N ARG A 32 8.36 -7.16 8.73
CA ARG A 32 7.77 -7.82 7.56
C ARG A 32 6.32 -8.25 7.78
N ARG A 33 6.02 -8.90 8.93
CA ARG A 33 4.66 -9.31 9.28
C ARG A 33 3.71 -8.12 9.37
N LEU A 34 4.15 -7.03 10.01
CA LEU A 34 3.35 -5.81 10.16
C LEU A 34 3.05 -5.15 8.82
N ILE A 35 4.06 -4.97 7.96
CA ILE A 35 3.85 -4.39 6.62
C ILE A 35 2.88 -5.25 5.80
N ASN A 36 3.02 -6.58 5.85
CA ASN A 36 2.09 -7.47 5.16
C ASN A 36 0.67 -7.40 5.71
N ALA A 37 0.50 -7.30 7.04
CA ALA A 37 -0.82 -7.13 7.64
C ALA A 37 -1.49 -5.81 7.19
N ILE A 38 -0.71 -4.72 7.16
CA ILE A 38 -1.14 -3.41 6.68
C ILE A 38 -1.56 -3.49 5.20
N ASP A 39 -0.70 -4.05 4.35
CA ASP A 39 -0.96 -4.17 2.90
C ASP A 39 -2.21 -5.01 2.60
N ASN A 40 -2.49 -6.03 3.42
CA ASN A 40 -3.66 -6.90 3.29
C ASN A 40 -4.90 -6.41 4.06
N LYS A 41 -4.89 -5.18 4.60
CA LYS A 41 -5.99 -4.62 5.41
C LYS A 41 -6.42 -5.53 6.58
N GLN A 42 -5.46 -6.24 7.17
CA GLN A 42 -5.67 -7.12 8.34
C GLN A 42 -5.34 -6.40 9.66
N THR A 43 -5.42 -5.07 9.66
CA THR A 43 -5.07 -4.23 10.81
C THR A 43 -6.21 -3.29 11.13
N GLU A 44 -6.38 -2.95 12.40
CA GLU A 44 -7.39 -1.99 12.89
C GLU A 44 -7.11 -0.52 12.46
N PHE A 45 -6.05 -0.29 11.68
CA PHE A 45 -5.67 1.02 11.13
C PHE A 45 -6.54 1.42 9.91
N ASP A 46 -7.87 1.39 10.08
CA ASP A 46 -8.82 1.67 8.99
C ASP A 46 -8.83 3.14 8.55
N ILE A 47 -8.56 4.07 9.48
CA ILE A 47 -8.69 5.52 9.24
C ILE A 47 -7.33 6.14 8.85
N HIS A 48 -6.23 5.69 9.45
CA HIS A 48 -4.88 6.20 9.20
C HIS A 48 -3.90 5.05 9.01
N THR A 49 -3.91 4.47 7.83
CA THR A 49 -2.93 3.45 7.45
C THR A 49 -1.53 4.07 7.36
N PRO A 50 -0.52 3.51 8.04
CA PRO A 50 0.84 4.04 8.00
C PRO A 50 1.41 4.03 6.57
N ILE A 51 2.11 5.11 6.20
CA ILE A 51 2.82 5.19 4.92
C ILE A 51 4.15 4.44 5.05
N ILE A 52 4.31 3.36 4.30
CA ILE A 52 5.55 2.57 4.28
C ILE A 52 6.49 3.07 3.18
N SER A 53 7.68 3.54 3.59
CA SER A 53 8.67 4.07 2.64
C SER A 53 9.18 3.03 1.64
N GLU A 54 9.48 3.46 0.41
CA GLU A 54 10.05 2.57 -0.61
C GLU A 54 11.41 2.00 -0.21
N ARG A 55 12.22 2.79 0.53
CA ARG A 55 13.52 2.37 1.03
C ARG A 55 13.38 1.17 1.97
N LEU A 56 12.41 1.20 2.88
CA LEU A 56 12.15 0.10 3.81
C LEU A 56 11.67 -1.16 3.08
N ARG A 57 10.78 -1.01 2.09
CA ARG A 57 10.32 -2.13 1.25
C ARG A 57 11.46 -2.81 0.51
N LYS A 58 12.34 -2.04 -0.13
CA LYS A 58 13.53 -2.55 -0.81
C LYS A 58 14.48 -3.28 0.15
N PHE A 59 14.71 -2.70 1.33
CA PHE A 59 15.56 -3.29 2.37
C PHE A 59 15.03 -4.65 2.85
N LEU A 60 13.71 -4.74 3.10
CA LEU A 60 13.07 -5.96 3.59
C LEU A 60 12.66 -6.95 2.49
N LYS A 61 12.88 -6.59 1.22
CA LYS A 61 12.46 -7.35 0.03
C LYS A 61 10.96 -7.62 -0.02
N ILE A 62 10.15 -6.63 0.37
CA ILE A 62 8.68 -6.69 0.33
C ILE A 62 8.21 -6.01 -0.96
N PRO A 63 7.39 -6.67 -1.80
CA PRO A 63 6.82 -6.04 -2.98
C PRO A 63 5.89 -4.87 -2.61
N LYS A 64 5.58 -4.01 -3.57
CA LYS A 64 4.49 -3.04 -3.38
C LYS A 64 3.15 -3.79 -3.37
N PRO A 65 2.17 -3.38 -2.54
CA PRO A 65 0.84 -3.93 -2.62
C PRO A 65 0.27 -3.66 -4.02
N VAL A 66 -0.35 -4.67 -4.61
CA VAL A 66 -1.03 -4.52 -5.89
C VAL A 66 -2.27 -3.66 -5.63
N ASN A 67 -2.35 -2.51 -6.27
CA ASN A 67 -3.55 -1.69 -6.22
C ASN A 67 -4.64 -2.37 -7.05
N GLU A 68 -5.51 -3.14 -6.40
CA GLU A 68 -6.59 -3.91 -7.05
C GLU A 68 -7.39 -3.05 -8.04
N LYS A 69 -7.63 -1.77 -7.71
CA LYS A 69 -8.37 -0.85 -8.59
C LYS A 69 -7.62 -0.54 -9.89
N GLU A 70 -6.30 -0.41 -9.80
CA GLU A 70 -5.44 -0.12 -10.94
C GLU A 70 -5.35 -1.33 -11.85
N SER A 71 -5.16 -2.52 -11.27
CA SER A 71 -5.18 -3.79 -12.01
C SER A 71 -6.53 -4.07 -12.68
N ILE A 72 -7.65 -3.79 -12.01
CA ILE A 72 -9.00 -3.94 -12.59
C ILE A 72 -9.21 -2.95 -13.74
N ASN A 73 -8.71 -1.72 -13.62
CA ASN A 73 -8.82 -0.73 -14.69
C ASN A 73 -7.98 -1.10 -15.92
N GLU A 74 -6.75 -1.58 -15.71
CA GLU A 74 -5.91 -2.11 -16.80
C GLU A 74 -6.58 -3.29 -17.50
N LEU A 75 -7.15 -4.24 -16.76
CA LEU A 75 -7.88 -5.38 -17.32
C LEU A 75 -9.10 -4.93 -18.13
N LYS A 76 -9.89 -3.96 -17.62
CA LYS A 76 -11.04 -3.40 -18.34
C LYS A 76 -10.62 -2.72 -19.63
N GLN A 77 -9.49 -2.03 -19.63
CA GLN A 77 -8.96 -1.38 -20.82
C GLN A 77 -8.55 -2.42 -21.87
N GLN A 78 -7.78 -3.45 -21.46
CA GLN A 78 -7.40 -4.55 -22.35
C GLN A 78 -8.62 -5.25 -22.97
N MET A 79 -9.68 -5.48 -22.19
CA MET A 79 -10.93 -6.06 -22.70
C MET A 79 -11.63 -5.17 -23.74
N LYS A 80 -11.65 -3.84 -23.53
CA LYS A 80 -12.20 -2.90 -24.50
C LYS A 80 -11.40 -2.89 -25.80
N ASP A 81 -10.08 -2.83 -25.69
CA ASP A 81 -9.18 -2.79 -26.85
C ASP A 81 -9.36 -4.07 -27.69
N MET A 82 -9.47 -5.22 -27.03
CA MET A 82 -9.72 -6.52 -27.67
C MET A 82 -11.10 -6.59 -28.35
N GLN A 83 -12.16 -6.05 -27.72
CA GLN A 83 -13.48 -5.95 -28.37
C GLN A 83 -13.43 -5.06 -29.62
N GLU A 84 -12.71 -3.95 -29.57
CA GLU A 84 -12.60 -3.05 -30.72
C GLU A 84 -11.84 -3.70 -31.89
N LEU A 85 -10.76 -4.43 -31.59
CA LEU A 85 -10.02 -5.22 -32.58
C LEU A 85 -10.91 -6.30 -33.21
N LEU A 86 -11.69 -7.03 -32.42
CA LEU A 86 -12.63 -8.03 -32.93
C LEU A 86 -13.70 -7.40 -33.83
N ASN A 87 -14.26 -6.26 -33.43
CA ASN A 87 -15.24 -5.55 -34.24
C ASN A 87 -14.67 -5.04 -35.57
N LYS A 88 -13.41 -4.55 -35.57
CA LYS A 88 -12.69 -4.17 -36.80
C LYS A 88 -12.46 -5.39 -37.68
N PHE A 89 -12.03 -6.51 -37.10
CA PHE A 89 -11.82 -7.75 -37.83
C PHE A 89 -13.11 -8.24 -38.50
N ILE A 90 -14.23 -8.32 -37.76
CA ILE A 90 -15.53 -8.74 -38.30
C ILE A 90 -16.00 -7.81 -39.43
N LYS A 91 -15.87 -6.49 -39.26
CA LYS A 91 -16.25 -5.52 -40.30
C LYS A 91 -15.43 -5.64 -41.59
N ASN A 92 -14.15 -5.97 -41.48
CA ASN A 92 -13.28 -6.14 -42.63
C ASN A 92 -13.43 -7.53 -43.29
N SER A 93 -14.15 -8.45 -42.65
CA SER A 93 -14.38 -9.83 -43.12
C SER A 93 -15.74 -10.01 -43.81
N THR A 94 -16.59 -8.97 -43.82
CA THR A 94 -17.93 -8.95 -44.42
C THR A 94 -17.93 -8.00 -45.62
#